data_AF-A0A1D6FQW3-F1
#
_entry.id   AF-A0A1D6FQW3-F1
#
_cell.length_a   1.000
_cell.length_b   1.000
_cell.length_c   1.000
_cell.angle_alpha   90.00
_cell.angle_beta   90.00
_cell.angle_gamma   90.00
#
_symmetry.space_group_name_H-M   'P 1'
#
loop_
_entity.id
_entity.type
_entity.pdbx_description
1 polymer ?
#
loop_
_entity_poly.entity_id
_entity_poly.type
_entity_poly.pdbx_seq_one_letter_code
_entity_poly.pdbx_strand_id
1 'polypeptide(L)'
;MLKLKGTLMLANADEVAAIQALRLKSSEKNKMTRDHNGFRKLLVVLTKAGKVMTLHTGDGRVIWSKLLPSLRASRFGGVPSALRIYQWQVPHHSVMRENPSVLVVGRTGAESSAPGVFSILDSYSGEELNSMKLDHSVFQIIPLTLKDSSEQRLYLILDSNSNAHLYPKSADTLNIFLHEMSNLYFYSVDIQANVIKGYSLQKSCDLNFGDDYCFSTKELWSIIFPSDSERIVISETRNMNEVVHTQAKTIGDHDVMYKYLSKNLVFVATLSPKAAGDIGSVLPEEASLVAYLIDAVTGRILHRVTHHGAQGPVHAVLSENWVVYHYFNLRAHRFEMAVIEIYDQSRADNKDVMKLILGKHNLSAPITSYARPEVAVKSQSYFFTHSVKAMAVTQTAKGITSKQLLIGTIGDQVLALDKRYLDPRRSVNPTQQEKEEGIIPLTDSLPIIPQSFVTHSHQVEALRGIVSIPAKLESTTLVFTYGVDLFYTQLAPSRTYDSLTDEFSYALLLITIAVLVAAIIVTWIWSEKKELGDKWR
;
A
#
# COMPACT_ATOMS: atom_id res chain seq x y z
N MET A 1 -19.27 30.97 -28.83
CA MET A 1 -19.50 30.57 -30.24
C MET A 1 -19.03 29.14 -30.54
N LEU A 2 -17.76 28.78 -30.29
CA LEU A 2 -17.21 27.43 -30.56
C LEU A 2 -17.96 26.26 -29.88
N LYS A 3 -18.32 26.38 -28.59
CA LYS A 3 -19.12 25.33 -27.89
C LYS A 3 -20.48 25.06 -28.56
N LEU A 4 -21.13 26.11 -29.07
CA LEU A 4 -22.42 26.00 -29.76
C LEU A 4 -22.25 25.30 -31.12
N LYS A 5 -21.23 25.69 -31.90
CA LYS A 5 -20.86 25.00 -33.15
C LYS A 5 -20.56 23.51 -32.94
N GLY A 6 -19.82 23.16 -31.89
CA GLY A 6 -19.52 21.76 -31.57
C GLY A 6 -20.72 20.94 -31.10
N THR A 7 -21.70 21.58 -30.44
CA THR A 7 -22.94 20.90 -30.01
C THR A 7 -23.89 20.69 -31.20
N LEU A 8 -23.84 21.59 -32.18
CA LEU A 8 -24.62 21.55 -33.41
C LEU A 8 -23.94 20.77 -34.56
N MET A 9 -22.77 20.14 -34.32
CA MET A 9 -21.98 19.44 -35.36
C MET A 9 -21.56 20.33 -36.55
N LEU A 10 -21.43 21.65 -36.34
CA LEU A 10 -21.09 22.65 -37.36
C LEU A 10 -19.61 23.10 -37.31
N ALA A 11 -18.78 22.42 -36.52
CA ALA A 11 -17.37 22.78 -36.32
C ALA A 11 -16.49 22.11 -37.39
N ASN A 12 -15.54 22.88 -37.95
CA ASN A 12 -14.49 22.32 -38.82
C ASN A 12 -13.44 21.54 -38.00
N ALA A 13 -12.53 20.80 -38.65
CA ALA A 13 -11.58 19.93 -37.96
C ALA A 13 -10.70 20.68 -36.92
N ASP A 14 -10.25 21.89 -37.25
CA ASP A 14 -9.44 22.72 -36.34
C ASP A 14 -10.26 23.26 -35.16
N GLU A 15 -11.51 23.65 -35.40
CA GLU A 15 -12.46 24.05 -34.35
C GLU A 15 -12.82 22.86 -33.44
N VAL A 16 -12.94 21.64 -33.98
CA VAL A 16 -13.15 20.42 -33.18
C VAL A 16 -11.94 20.13 -32.31
N ALA A 17 -10.72 20.23 -32.84
CA ALA A 17 -9.49 20.09 -32.06
C ALA A 17 -9.39 21.17 -30.96
N ALA A 18 -9.73 22.42 -31.28
CA ALA A 18 -9.77 23.51 -30.32
C ALA A 18 -10.85 23.30 -29.23
N ILE A 19 -12.03 22.77 -29.59
CA ILE A 19 -13.09 22.42 -28.64
C ILE A 19 -12.65 21.26 -27.74
N GLN A 20 -11.97 20.25 -28.28
CA GLN A 20 -11.42 19.15 -27.49
C GLN A 20 -10.33 19.65 -26.52
N ALA A 21 -9.41 20.50 -26.98
CA ALA A 21 -8.39 21.11 -26.13
C ALA A 21 -9.00 22.00 -25.02
N LEU A 22 -10.05 22.77 -25.35
CA LEU A 22 -10.79 23.57 -24.36
C LEU A 22 -11.56 22.68 -23.37
N ARG A 23 -12.18 21.59 -23.84
CA ARG A 23 -12.85 20.61 -22.97
C ARG A 23 -11.88 19.89 -22.05
N LEU A 24 -10.67 19.60 -22.52
CA LEU A 24 -9.59 19.04 -21.69
C LEU A 24 -9.15 20.06 -20.63
N LYS A 25 -8.89 21.32 -21.01
CA LYS A 25 -8.51 22.38 -20.06
C LYS A 25 -9.60 22.73 -19.04
N SER A 26 -10.87 22.73 -19.46
CA SER A 26 -12.02 23.01 -18.59
C SER A 26 -12.64 21.76 -17.98
N SER A 27 -12.04 20.58 -18.16
CA SER A 27 -12.56 19.34 -17.62
C SER A 27 -12.60 19.46 -16.12
N GLU A 28 -13.71 19.05 -15.50
CA GLU A 28 -13.78 19.01 -14.05
C GLU A 28 -12.63 18.20 -13.47
N LYS A 29 -12.19 17.15 -14.17
CA LYS A 29 -11.05 16.30 -13.80
C LYS A 29 -9.73 17.07 -13.58
N ASN A 30 -9.57 18.27 -14.14
CA ASN A 30 -8.33 19.08 -14.10
C ASN A 30 -8.39 20.27 -13.14
N LYS A 31 -9.45 20.38 -12.33
CA LYS A 31 -9.57 21.40 -11.27
C LYS A 31 -8.63 21.07 -10.11
N MET A 32 -7.96 22.10 -9.59
CA MET A 32 -7.09 22.06 -8.39
C MET A 32 -7.88 21.96 -7.06
N THR A 33 -9.12 21.51 -7.13
CA THR A 33 -9.98 21.33 -5.97
C THR A 33 -10.31 19.85 -5.81
N ARG A 34 -10.37 19.43 -4.55
CA ARG A 34 -10.74 18.06 -4.19
C ARG A 34 -12.11 17.72 -4.79
N ASP A 35 -12.18 16.57 -5.44
CA ASP A 35 -13.43 16.02 -5.95
C ASP A 35 -14.18 15.23 -4.86
N HIS A 36 -15.46 14.97 -5.10
CA HIS A 36 -16.30 14.22 -4.15
C HIS A 36 -15.80 12.77 -3.96
N ASN A 37 -15.28 12.14 -5.03
CA ASN A 37 -14.88 10.74 -5.07
C ASN A 37 -13.41 10.50 -4.65
N GLY A 38 -12.64 11.58 -4.48
CA GLY A 38 -11.24 11.52 -4.04
C GLY A 38 -10.28 11.01 -5.11
N PHE A 39 -10.63 11.14 -6.39
CA PHE A 39 -9.78 10.80 -7.52
C PHE A 39 -8.72 11.86 -7.78
N ARG A 40 -9.01 13.14 -7.49
CA ARG A 40 -8.08 14.24 -7.70
C ARG A 40 -7.14 14.35 -6.52
N LYS A 41 -5.89 13.98 -6.77
CA LYS A 41 -4.78 14.12 -5.83
C LYS A 41 -3.60 14.83 -6.48
N LEU A 42 -2.71 15.30 -5.62
CA LEU A 42 -1.39 15.80 -5.98
C LEU A 42 -0.37 14.71 -5.74
N LEU A 43 0.35 14.33 -6.80
CA LEU A 43 1.46 13.37 -6.72
C LEU A 43 2.75 14.15 -6.49
N VAL A 44 3.28 14.11 -5.27
CA VAL A 44 4.56 14.73 -4.94
C VAL A 44 5.68 13.71 -5.13
N VAL A 45 6.59 14.01 -6.06
CA VAL A 45 7.66 13.11 -6.49
C VAL A 45 9.02 13.73 -6.15
N LEU A 46 9.86 12.97 -5.46
CA LEU A 46 11.25 13.31 -5.16
C LEU A 46 12.18 12.54 -6.10
N THR A 47 12.99 13.27 -6.84
CA THR A 47 13.98 12.69 -7.77
C THR A 47 15.32 12.47 -7.08
N LYS A 48 16.14 11.55 -7.61
CA LYS A 48 17.52 11.32 -7.15
C LYS A 48 18.41 12.57 -7.24
N ALA A 49 18.04 13.55 -8.07
CA ALA A 49 18.76 14.81 -8.21
C ALA A 49 18.45 15.84 -7.11
N GLY A 50 17.63 15.49 -6.11
CA GLY A 50 17.20 16.43 -5.05
C GLY A 50 16.12 17.41 -5.51
N LYS A 51 15.49 17.16 -6.66
CA LYS A 51 14.36 17.96 -7.17
C LYS A 51 13.04 17.34 -6.73
N VAL A 52 12.19 18.14 -6.12
CA VAL A 52 10.80 17.80 -5.79
C VAL A 52 9.89 18.41 -6.86
N MET A 53 8.91 17.65 -7.30
CA MET A 53 7.88 18.14 -8.22
C MET A 53 6.53 17.61 -7.82
N THR A 54 5.49 18.38 -8.11
CA THR A 54 4.12 17.96 -7.88
C THR A 54 3.39 17.85 -9.20
N LEU A 55 2.81 16.68 -9.44
CA LEU A 55 2.05 16.36 -10.63
C LEU A 55 0.56 16.31 -10.30
N HIS A 56 -0.26 16.83 -11.19
CA HIS A 56 -1.70 16.68 -11.09
C HIS A 56 -2.13 15.30 -11.62
N THR A 57 -2.91 14.54 -10.85
CA THR A 57 -3.34 13.17 -11.24
C THR A 57 -4.27 13.13 -12.47
N GLY A 58 -4.97 14.22 -12.78
CA GLY A 58 -5.94 14.24 -13.89
C GLY A 58 -5.31 14.24 -15.29
N ASP A 59 -4.17 14.92 -15.45
CA ASP A 59 -3.51 15.17 -16.75
C ASP A 59 -1.98 15.02 -16.69
N GLY A 60 -1.41 14.75 -15.52
CA GLY A 60 0.04 14.58 -15.33
C GLY A 60 0.84 15.87 -15.40
N ARG A 61 0.20 17.06 -15.50
CA ARG A 61 0.94 18.32 -15.62
C ARG A 61 1.74 18.61 -14.35
N VAL A 62 2.92 19.20 -14.53
CA VAL A 62 3.73 19.73 -13.43
C VAL A 62 3.07 21.01 -12.92
N ILE A 63 2.68 21.03 -11.65
CA ILE A 63 2.07 22.20 -10.99
C ILE A 63 3.18 23.13 -10.53
N TRP A 64 4.18 22.56 -9.85
CA TRP A 64 5.39 23.24 -9.44
C TRP A 64 6.55 22.24 -9.41
N SER A 65 7.76 22.76 -9.49
CA SER A 65 8.97 21.99 -9.32
C SER A 65 10.03 22.83 -8.65
N LYS A 66 10.61 22.30 -7.57
CA LYS A 66 11.60 22.98 -6.73
C LYS A 66 12.84 22.11 -6.62
N LEU A 67 14.00 22.68 -6.88
CA LEU A 67 15.28 22.07 -6.54
C LEU A 67 15.67 22.52 -5.14
N LEU A 68 15.84 21.59 -4.21
CA LEU A 68 16.18 21.92 -2.83
C LEU A 68 17.68 22.25 -2.75
N PRO A 69 18.08 23.49 -2.39
CA PRO A 69 19.48 23.88 -2.36
C PRO A 69 20.30 23.06 -1.36
N SER A 70 19.68 22.71 -0.23
CA SER A 70 20.26 21.92 0.85
C SER A 70 20.52 20.46 0.46
N LEU A 71 19.85 19.97 -0.57
CA LEU A 71 19.99 18.63 -1.15
C LEU A 71 20.58 18.68 -2.57
N ARG A 72 21.28 19.76 -2.91
CA ARG A 72 21.95 19.88 -4.20
C ARG A 72 23.29 19.14 -4.16
N ALA A 73 23.57 18.35 -5.19
CA ALA A 73 24.90 17.78 -5.38
C ALA A 73 25.95 18.91 -5.42
N SER A 74 26.96 18.84 -4.56
CA SER A 74 28.06 19.82 -4.58
C SER A 74 28.80 19.72 -5.92
N ARG A 75 29.36 20.83 -6.42
CA ARG A 75 30.19 20.81 -7.66
C ARG A 75 31.40 19.87 -7.57
N PHE A 76 31.73 19.40 -6.35
CA PHE A 76 32.85 18.51 -6.04
C PHE A 76 32.42 17.06 -5.73
N GLY A 77 31.26 16.61 -6.21
CA GLY A 77 31.02 15.17 -6.41
C GLY A 77 30.29 14.43 -5.28
N GLY A 78 29.72 15.11 -4.29
CA GLY A 78 28.82 14.46 -3.33
C GLY A 78 27.41 14.35 -3.88
N VAL A 79 26.99 13.18 -4.36
CA VAL A 79 25.57 12.92 -4.66
C VAL A 79 24.79 12.85 -3.34
N PRO A 80 23.71 13.64 -3.16
CA PRO A 80 22.89 13.57 -1.95
C PRO A 80 22.33 12.16 -1.86
N SER A 81 22.69 11.47 -0.78
CA SER A 81 22.33 10.08 -0.54
C SER A 81 21.18 9.97 0.45
N ALA A 82 20.37 8.92 0.34
CA ALA A 82 19.22 8.63 1.22
C ALA A 82 18.06 9.65 1.20
N LEU A 83 17.69 10.14 0.01
CA LEU A 83 16.50 10.97 -0.20
C LEU A 83 15.21 10.17 0.09
N ARG A 84 14.39 10.65 1.02
CA ARG A 84 13.05 10.12 1.34
C ARG A 84 12.04 11.26 1.46
N ILE A 85 10.80 10.96 1.08
CA ILE A 85 9.67 11.87 1.18
C ILE A 85 8.59 11.25 2.07
N TYR A 86 8.07 12.04 3.00
CA TYR A 86 6.99 11.65 3.89
C TYR A 86 5.94 12.77 4.01
N GLN A 87 4.76 12.42 4.52
CA GLN A 87 3.69 13.37 4.76
C GLN A 87 3.90 14.06 6.12
N TRP A 88 4.22 15.35 6.14
CA TRP A 88 4.47 16.08 7.38
C TRP A 88 3.18 16.38 8.13
N GLN A 89 2.24 17.03 7.45
CA GLN A 89 0.98 17.48 8.04
C GLN A 89 -0.14 17.34 7.00
N VAL A 90 -1.28 16.79 7.41
CA VAL A 90 -2.53 16.88 6.66
C VAL A 90 -3.58 17.47 7.60
N PRO A 91 -3.85 18.78 7.48
CA PRO A 91 -4.79 19.49 8.33
C PRO A 91 -6.18 18.86 8.27
N HIS A 92 -6.87 18.84 9.41
CA HIS A 92 -8.25 18.39 9.48
C HIS A 92 -9.18 19.35 8.71
N HIS A 93 -10.29 18.84 8.15
CA HIS A 93 -11.23 19.63 7.34
C HIS A 93 -11.83 20.86 8.02
N SER A 94 -11.75 20.94 9.35
CA SER A 94 -12.22 22.08 10.15
C SER A 94 -11.21 23.23 10.23
N VAL A 95 -9.92 22.97 9.99
CA VAL A 95 -8.84 23.96 10.03
C VAL A 95 -8.36 24.24 8.60
N MET A 96 -9.26 24.73 7.75
CA MET A 96 -9.00 25.08 6.33
C MET A 96 -8.05 26.28 6.14
N ARG A 97 -7.32 26.71 7.18
CA ARG A 97 -6.36 27.82 7.10
C ARG A 97 -4.95 27.35 6.76
N GLU A 98 -4.62 26.08 7.00
CA GLU A 98 -3.28 25.55 6.76
C GLU A 98 -3.28 24.61 5.57
N ASN A 99 -2.20 24.69 4.78
CA ASN A 99 -1.98 23.82 3.64
C ASN A 99 -1.31 22.51 4.09
N PRO A 100 -1.54 21.39 3.38
CA PRO A 100 -0.80 20.16 3.61
C PRO A 100 0.68 20.37 3.30
N SER A 101 1.54 19.75 4.10
CA SER A 101 2.98 19.86 3.92
C SER A 101 3.65 18.49 3.88
N VAL A 102 4.80 18.44 3.20
CA VAL A 102 5.61 17.24 2.99
C VAL A 102 6.99 17.43 3.60
N LEU A 103 7.49 16.36 4.20
CA LEU A 103 8.83 16.27 4.76
C LEU A 103 9.75 15.61 3.75
N VAL A 104 10.83 16.29 3.39
CA VAL A 104 11.94 15.71 2.63
C VAL A 104 13.13 15.58 3.57
N VAL A 105 13.65 14.37 3.69
CA VAL A 105 14.85 14.09 4.49
C VAL A 105 15.93 13.53 3.58
N GLY A 106 17.17 13.98 3.77
CA GLY A 106 18.34 13.50 3.06
C GLY A 106 19.62 13.69 3.88
N ARG A 107 20.77 13.42 3.25
CA ARG A 107 22.10 13.61 3.84
C ARG A 107 22.92 14.60 3.05
N THR A 108 23.73 15.40 3.75
CA THR A 108 24.71 16.31 3.12
C THR A 108 26.01 15.59 2.79
N GLY A 109 25.98 14.73 1.78
CA GLY A 109 27.15 13.97 1.32
C GLY A 109 26.86 12.50 1.09
N ALA A 110 27.91 11.76 0.72
CA ALA A 110 27.83 10.33 0.47
C ALA A 110 28.06 9.46 1.72
N GLU A 111 28.79 9.98 2.72
CA GLU A 111 29.10 9.25 3.95
C GLU A 111 27.87 9.08 4.86
N SER A 112 27.75 7.95 5.55
CA SER A 112 26.60 7.69 6.45
C SER A 112 26.66 8.50 7.75
N SER A 113 27.84 9.00 8.12
CA SER A 113 28.10 9.88 9.25
C SER A 113 27.76 11.35 8.94
N ALA A 114 27.51 11.69 7.67
CA ALA A 114 27.23 13.07 7.28
C ALA A 114 25.94 13.58 7.94
N PRO A 115 25.91 14.87 8.34
CA PRO A 115 24.74 15.44 8.97
C PRO A 115 23.53 15.38 8.04
N GLY A 116 22.39 15.07 8.63
CA GLY A 116 21.12 15.05 7.94
C GLY A 116 20.68 16.44 7.53
N VAL A 117 19.78 16.48 6.56
CA VAL A 117 19.01 17.68 6.23
C VAL A 117 17.56 17.28 6.19
N PHE A 118 16.70 18.10 6.78
CA PHE A 118 15.28 18.03 6.52
C PHE A 118 14.75 19.36 5.99
N SER A 119 13.79 19.27 5.08
CA SER A 119 13.10 20.39 4.47
C SER A 119 11.60 20.09 4.47
N ILE A 120 10.81 21.06 4.92
CA ILE A 120 9.35 21.00 4.95
C ILE A 120 8.84 21.89 3.82
N LEU A 121 8.06 21.31 2.92
CA LEU A 121 7.51 22.01 1.76
C LEU A 121 5.98 22.05 1.84
N ASP A 122 5.42 23.18 1.40
CA ASP A 122 3.99 23.29 1.11
C ASP A 122 3.64 22.44 -0.13
N SER A 123 2.62 21.60 -0.03
CA SER A 123 2.26 20.66 -1.10
C SER A 123 1.64 21.35 -2.32
N TYR A 124 0.99 22.51 -2.13
CA TYR A 124 0.31 23.27 -3.19
C TYR A 124 1.24 24.26 -3.90
N SER A 125 2.02 25.05 -3.15
CA SER A 125 2.88 26.08 -3.72
C SER A 125 4.30 25.59 -4.03
N GLY A 126 4.78 24.57 -3.30
CA GLY A 126 6.18 24.15 -3.34
C GLY A 126 7.12 25.11 -2.63
N GLU A 127 6.58 26.02 -1.82
CA GLU A 127 7.36 26.89 -0.95
C GLU A 127 8.00 26.08 0.19
N GLU A 128 9.24 26.41 0.51
CA GLU A 128 10.00 25.80 1.60
C GLU A 128 9.67 26.53 2.89
N LEU A 129 8.80 25.91 3.69
CA LEU A 129 8.30 26.47 4.95
C LEU A 129 9.39 26.47 6.02
N ASN A 130 10.20 25.41 6.06
CA ASN A 130 11.31 25.27 6.99
C ASN A 130 12.39 24.39 6.38
N SER A 131 13.66 24.72 6.63
CA SER A 131 14.81 23.91 6.25
C SER A 131 15.84 23.97 7.36
N MET A 132 16.28 22.81 7.83
CA MET A 132 17.26 22.72 8.90
C MET A 132 18.27 21.60 8.63
N LYS A 133 19.52 21.91 8.93
CA LYS A 133 20.60 20.92 9.01
C LYS A 133 20.51 20.26 10.38
N LEU A 134 20.56 18.94 10.41
CA LEU A 134 20.53 18.15 11.62
C LEU A 134 21.93 18.06 12.20
N ASP A 135 22.04 18.16 13.51
CA ASP A 135 23.31 18.00 14.25
C ASP A 135 23.74 16.52 14.34
N HIS A 136 22.88 15.61 13.87
CA HIS A 136 23.10 14.18 13.85
C HIS A 136 22.98 13.62 12.43
N SER A 137 23.54 12.43 12.22
CA SER A 137 23.39 11.67 10.98
C SER A 137 21.99 11.06 10.88
N VAL A 138 21.60 10.65 9.67
CA VAL A 138 20.27 10.06 9.40
C VAL A 138 20.47 8.64 8.93
N PHE A 139 20.43 7.66 9.81
CA PHE A 139 20.54 6.23 9.46
C PHE A 139 19.20 5.68 8.97
N GLN A 140 18.14 5.82 9.75
CA GLN A 140 16.78 5.32 9.46
C GLN A 140 15.73 6.32 9.93
N ILE A 141 14.60 6.39 9.23
CA ILE A 141 13.48 7.28 9.57
C ILE A 141 12.25 6.42 9.82
N ILE A 142 11.62 6.60 10.97
CA ILE A 142 10.46 5.83 11.41
C ILE A 142 9.28 6.81 11.58
N PRO A 143 8.29 6.80 10.66
CA PRO A 143 7.08 7.58 10.82
C PRO A 143 6.19 6.96 11.90
N LEU A 144 5.88 7.71 12.96
CA LEU A 144 4.99 7.26 14.01
C LEU A 144 3.52 7.38 13.56
N THR A 145 2.60 6.68 14.23
CA THR A 145 1.16 6.86 14.03
C THR A 145 0.58 8.03 14.84
N LEU A 146 1.41 8.61 15.71
CA LEU A 146 1.07 9.72 16.58
C LEU A 146 1.15 11.06 15.82
N LYS A 147 0.34 12.02 16.28
CA LYS A 147 0.31 13.38 15.79
C LYS A 147 0.32 14.35 16.96
N ASP A 148 0.85 15.55 16.74
CA ASP A 148 0.76 16.65 17.70
C ASP A 148 -0.60 17.38 17.60
N SER A 149 -0.81 18.37 18.47
CA SER A 149 -1.99 19.25 18.46
C SER A 149 -2.18 20.03 17.15
N SER A 150 -1.14 20.19 16.35
CA SER A 150 -1.16 20.82 15.03
C SER A 150 -1.38 19.81 13.90
N GLU A 151 -1.72 18.55 14.20
CA GLU A 151 -1.87 17.47 13.22
C GLU A 151 -0.59 17.14 12.43
N GLN A 152 0.58 17.56 12.94
CA GLN A 152 1.88 17.17 12.40
C GLN A 152 2.19 15.76 12.86
N ARG A 153 2.60 14.91 11.91
CA ARG A 153 2.98 13.53 12.19
C ARG A 153 4.34 13.50 12.87
N LEU A 154 4.47 12.68 13.92
CA LEU A 154 5.74 12.51 14.62
C LEU A 154 6.67 11.56 13.84
N TYR A 155 7.96 11.84 13.89
CA TYR A 155 9.02 11.07 13.27
C TYR A 155 10.14 10.79 14.27
N LEU A 156 10.62 9.55 14.27
CA LEU A 156 11.90 9.21 14.90
C LEU A 156 12.97 9.07 13.83
N ILE A 157 14.05 9.82 13.98
CA ILE A 157 15.22 9.74 13.12
C ILE A 157 16.34 9.09 13.91
N LEU A 158 16.75 7.90 13.49
CA LEU A 158 17.87 7.18 14.09
C LEU A 158 19.17 7.71 13.50
N ASP A 159 20.15 8.00 14.36
CA ASP A 159 21.51 8.34 13.94
C ASP A 159 22.39 7.09 13.76
N SER A 160 23.63 7.28 13.30
CA SER A 160 24.62 6.21 13.12
C SER A 160 25.07 5.55 14.42
N ASN A 161 24.87 6.21 15.56
CA ASN A 161 25.17 5.69 16.90
C ASN A 161 23.95 4.98 17.51
N SER A 162 22.87 4.80 16.74
CA SER A 162 21.61 4.23 17.19
C SER A 162 20.89 5.07 18.25
N ASN A 163 21.09 6.38 18.32
CA ASN A 163 20.20 7.25 19.10
C ASN A 163 19.01 7.70 18.25
N ALA A 164 17.85 7.82 18.88
CA ALA A 164 16.62 8.23 18.25
C ALA A 164 16.29 9.69 18.56
N HIS A 165 16.16 10.50 17.52
CA HIS A 165 15.83 11.92 17.62
C HIS A 165 14.38 12.16 17.22
N LEU A 166 13.60 12.80 18.09
CA LEU A 166 12.16 13.05 17.90
C LEU A 166 11.90 14.38 17.18
N TYR A 167 11.04 14.32 16.16
CA TYR A 167 10.56 15.49 15.42
C TYR A 167 9.02 15.45 15.26
N PRO A 168 8.33 16.61 15.26
CA PRO A 168 8.85 17.97 15.52
C PRO A 168 9.35 18.18 16.95
N LYS A 169 10.32 19.10 17.13
CA LYS A 169 10.81 19.48 18.46
C LYS A 169 9.84 20.47 19.11
N SER A 170 8.79 19.96 19.75
CA SER A 170 7.83 20.74 20.54
C SER A 170 7.51 20.05 21.87
N ALA A 171 7.19 20.84 22.90
CA ALA A 171 6.84 20.32 24.23
C ALA A 171 5.60 19.41 24.20
N ASP A 172 4.63 19.74 23.35
CA ASP A 172 3.44 18.92 23.12
C ASP A 172 3.80 17.55 22.52
N THR A 173 4.64 17.54 21.48
CA THR A 173 5.17 16.32 20.85
C THR A 173 5.88 15.45 21.87
N LEU A 174 6.73 16.04 22.72
CA LEU A 174 7.45 15.32 23.75
C LEU A 174 6.49 14.66 24.76
N ASN A 175 5.48 15.39 25.23
CA ASN A 175 4.49 14.87 26.19
C ASN A 175 3.70 13.69 25.61
N ILE A 176 3.22 13.81 24.37
CA ILE A 176 2.47 12.74 23.68
C ILE A 176 3.38 11.52 23.48
N PHE A 177 4.63 11.75 23.05
CA PHE A 177 5.59 10.69 22.82
C PHE A 177 5.95 9.93 24.10
N LEU A 178 6.24 10.64 25.20
CA LEU A 178 6.63 10.03 26.47
C LEU A 178 5.55 9.13 27.07
N HIS A 179 4.27 9.42 26.80
CA HIS A 179 3.15 8.56 27.23
C HIS A 179 3.15 7.20 26.52
N GLU A 180 3.52 7.18 25.24
CA GLU A 180 3.49 5.98 24.40
C GLU A 180 4.87 5.31 24.23
N MET A 181 5.94 5.93 24.71
CA MET A 181 7.33 5.50 24.48
C MET A 181 7.59 4.05 24.87
N SER A 182 6.98 3.56 25.96
CA SER A 182 7.13 2.18 26.44
C SER A 182 6.52 1.13 25.50
N ASN A 183 5.62 1.54 24.61
CA ASN A 183 4.95 0.68 23.63
C ASN A 183 5.59 0.78 22.24
N LEU A 184 6.65 1.59 22.07
CA LEU A 184 7.33 1.77 20.80
C LEU A 184 8.53 0.84 20.69
N TYR A 185 8.47 0.02 19.64
CA TYR A 185 9.52 -0.92 19.25
C TYR A 185 9.86 -0.67 17.79
N PHE A 186 11.12 -0.88 17.44
CA PHE A 186 11.55 -0.85 16.06
C PHE A 186 12.57 -1.95 15.81
N TYR A 187 12.74 -2.29 14.54
CA TYR A 187 13.73 -3.27 14.12
C TYR A 187 14.62 -2.68 13.03
N SER A 188 15.83 -3.21 12.94
CA SER A 188 16.78 -2.93 11.87
C SER A 188 17.17 -4.24 11.20
N VAL A 189 17.37 -4.17 9.89
CA VAL A 189 17.82 -5.30 9.07
C VAL A 189 19.13 -4.90 8.44
N ASP A 190 20.21 -5.56 8.85
CA ASP A 190 21.52 -5.40 8.24
C ASP A 190 21.79 -6.58 7.30
N ILE A 191 21.68 -6.30 6.00
CA ILE A 191 21.88 -7.28 4.92
C ILE A 191 23.36 -7.66 4.80
N GLN A 192 24.29 -6.76 5.14
CA GLN A 192 25.73 -7.01 5.05
C GLN A 192 26.23 -7.84 6.22
N ALA A 193 25.83 -7.47 7.44
CA ALA A 193 26.13 -8.26 8.64
C ALA A 193 25.29 -9.54 8.74
N ASN A 194 24.22 -9.65 7.95
CA ASN A 194 23.28 -10.78 7.94
C ASN A 194 22.55 -10.95 9.28
N VAL A 195 22.15 -9.83 9.88
CA VAL A 195 21.53 -9.78 11.22
C VAL A 195 20.26 -8.94 11.19
N ILE A 196 19.26 -9.38 11.95
CA ILE A 196 18.07 -8.59 12.27
C ILE A 196 18.04 -8.35 13.76
N LYS A 197 17.86 -7.10 14.15
CA LYS A 197 17.86 -6.66 15.55
C LYS A 197 16.57 -5.92 15.87
N GLY A 198 16.03 -6.16 17.06
CA GLY A 198 14.91 -5.41 17.61
C GLY A 198 15.35 -4.56 18.80
N TYR A 199 14.75 -3.39 18.90
CA TYR A 199 15.11 -2.37 19.88
C TYR A 199 13.88 -1.80 20.59
N SER A 200 14.09 -1.39 21.83
CA SER A 200 13.21 -0.48 22.57
C SER A 200 13.90 0.86 22.79
N LEU A 201 13.12 1.89 23.08
CA LEU A 201 13.63 3.19 23.47
C LEU A 201 13.87 3.27 24.98
N GLN A 202 14.96 3.91 25.38
CA GLN A 202 15.27 4.29 26.75
C GLN A 202 15.19 5.81 26.90
N LYS A 203 15.00 6.27 28.14
CA LYS A 203 14.95 7.71 28.44
C LYS A 203 16.32 8.34 28.23
N SER A 204 16.32 9.47 27.54
CA SER A 204 17.42 10.42 27.29
C SER A 204 18.71 9.81 26.72
N CYS A 205 19.29 10.50 25.75
CA CYS A 205 20.72 10.43 25.49
C CYS A 205 21.45 11.10 26.66
N ASP A 206 22.71 10.72 26.92
CA ASP A 206 23.59 11.18 28.01
C ASP A 206 23.14 12.45 28.78
N LEU A 207 23.04 12.33 30.11
CA LEU A 207 22.62 13.38 31.06
C LEU A 207 23.42 14.71 30.97
N ASN A 208 24.50 14.76 30.20
CA ASN A 208 25.41 15.90 30.10
C ASN A 208 25.06 16.89 28.98
N PHE A 209 24.21 16.51 28.02
CA PHE A 209 23.74 17.39 26.95
C PHE A 209 22.21 17.44 26.98
N GLY A 210 21.65 18.60 27.36
CA GLY A 210 20.21 18.80 27.53
C GLY A 210 19.37 18.82 26.24
N ASP A 211 19.53 17.83 25.35
CA ASP A 211 18.58 17.62 24.26
C ASP A 211 17.48 16.65 24.71
N ASP A 212 16.40 17.23 25.25
CA ASP A 212 15.22 16.49 25.73
C ASP A 212 14.52 15.65 24.64
N TYR A 213 14.90 15.82 23.37
CA TYR A 213 14.33 15.15 22.20
C TYR A 213 15.17 13.97 21.71
N CYS A 214 16.29 13.66 22.37
CA CYS A 214 17.16 12.54 22.05
C CYS A 214 16.92 11.36 23.00
N PHE A 215 16.74 10.16 22.45
CA PHE A 215 16.49 8.93 23.19
C PHE A 215 17.53 7.87 22.84
N SER A 216 18.11 7.25 23.86
CA SER A 216 19.00 6.10 23.68
C SER A 216 18.19 4.86 23.30
N THR A 217 18.80 3.93 22.57
CA THR A 217 18.14 2.70 22.15
C THR A 217 18.74 1.50 22.88
N LYS A 218 17.88 0.52 23.19
CA LYS A 218 18.27 -0.73 23.85
C LYS A 218 17.97 -1.89 22.93
N GLU A 219 18.98 -2.67 22.61
CA GLU A 219 18.79 -3.95 21.91
C GLU A 219 18.00 -4.91 22.82
N LEU A 220 16.92 -5.47 22.30
CA LEU A 220 16.08 -6.45 22.98
C LEU A 220 16.34 -7.87 22.53
N TRP A 221 16.48 -8.06 21.21
CA TRP A 221 16.68 -9.35 20.58
C TRP A 221 17.48 -9.17 19.30
N SER A 222 18.18 -10.23 18.91
CA SER A 222 19.00 -10.28 17.69
C SER A 222 18.91 -11.68 17.09
N ILE A 223 18.69 -11.74 15.78
CA ILE A 223 18.66 -12.97 14.98
C ILE A 223 19.81 -12.86 13.98
N ILE A 224 20.81 -13.71 14.15
CA ILE A 224 21.98 -13.80 13.28
C ILE A 224 21.77 -14.97 12.32
N PHE A 225 21.83 -14.70 11.02
CA PHE A 225 21.78 -15.74 10.00
C PHE A 225 23.22 -16.14 9.67
N PRO A 226 23.59 -17.43 9.76
CA PRO A 226 24.96 -17.86 9.47
C PRO A 226 25.28 -17.63 8.00
N SER A 227 26.26 -16.76 7.73
CA SER A 227 26.66 -16.33 6.37
C SER A 227 27.17 -17.47 5.49
N ASP A 228 27.58 -18.60 6.09
CA ASP A 228 28.03 -19.79 5.36
C ASP A 228 26.83 -20.55 4.74
N SER A 229 25.65 -20.46 5.36
CA SER A 229 24.46 -21.22 4.94
C SER A 229 23.37 -20.36 4.32
N GLU A 230 23.18 -19.14 4.82
CA GLU A 230 22.06 -18.28 4.46
C GLU A 230 22.51 -16.82 4.36
N ARG A 231 21.86 -16.05 3.49
CA ARG A 231 22.05 -14.61 3.33
C ARG A 231 20.69 -13.94 3.15
N ILE A 232 20.41 -12.91 3.94
CA ILE A 232 19.19 -12.09 3.80
C ILE A 232 19.18 -11.44 2.41
N VAL A 233 18.05 -11.57 1.72
CA VAL A 233 17.86 -10.99 0.38
C VAL A 233 16.79 -9.89 0.41
N ILE A 234 15.70 -10.15 1.13
CA ILE A 234 14.58 -9.21 1.23
C ILE A 234 13.94 -9.28 2.62
N SER A 235 13.46 -8.12 3.08
CA SER A 235 12.63 -7.98 4.27
C SER A 235 11.44 -7.09 3.92
N GLU A 236 10.23 -7.56 4.23
CA GLU A 236 8.99 -6.87 3.93
C GLU A 236 8.11 -6.77 5.17
N THR A 237 7.38 -5.67 5.29
CA THR A 237 6.42 -5.45 6.36
C THR A 237 5.11 -4.93 5.81
N ARG A 238 4.08 -5.05 6.64
CA ARG A 238 2.75 -4.58 6.28
C ARG A 238 2.75 -3.06 6.20
N ASN A 239 2.05 -2.50 5.21
CA ASN A 239 1.87 -1.06 5.14
C ASN A 239 1.10 -0.56 6.37
N MET A 240 1.69 0.36 7.14
CA MET A 240 1.13 0.85 8.40
C MET A 240 -0.22 1.55 8.25
N ASN A 241 -0.52 2.08 7.05
CA ASN A 241 -1.78 2.75 6.73
C ASN A 241 -2.84 1.79 6.16
N GLU A 242 -2.54 0.50 6.00
CA GLU A 242 -3.50 -0.47 5.49
C GLU A 242 -4.63 -0.73 6.49
N VAL A 243 -5.87 -0.59 6.04
CA VAL A 243 -7.07 -0.94 6.80
C VAL A 243 -7.53 -2.35 6.43
N VAL A 244 -7.96 -3.13 7.43
CA VAL A 244 -8.52 -4.47 7.25
C VAL A 244 -9.92 -4.48 7.84
N HIS A 245 -10.93 -4.74 6.98
CA HIS A 245 -12.33 -4.75 7.41
C HIS A 245 -12.70 -6.06 8.11
N THR A 246 -12.33 -7.21 7.51
CA THR A 246 -12.75 -8.54 7.95
C THR A 246 -11.65 -9.20 8.78
N GLN A 247 -11.96 -9.49 10.05
CA GLN A 247 -11.04 -10.17 10.98
C GLN A 247 -11.03 -11.69 10.82
N ALA A 248 -12.04 -12.24 10.18
CA ALA A 248 -12.18 -13.68 10.00
C ALA A 248 -12.55 -14.01 8.55
N LYS A 249 -12.22 -15.23 8.14
CA LYS A 249 -12.58 -15.82 6.87
C LYS A 249 -13.58 -16.94 7.17
N THR A 250 -14.76 -16.86 6.58
CA THR A 250 -15.78 -17.91 6.67
C THR A 250 -15.32 -19.12 5.86
N ILE A 251 -15.47 -20.31 6.44
CA ILE A 251 -15.30 -21.60 5.78
C ILE A 251 -16.69 -22.23 5.65
N GLY A 252 -16.82 -23.27 4.83
CA GLY A 252 -17.93 -24.21 4.82
C GLY A 252 -18.28 -24.69 6.24
N ASP A 253 -19.51 -25.18 6.37
CA ASP A 253 -20.12 -25.60 7.64
C ASP A 253 -20.34 -24.49 8.68
N HIS A 254 -20.39 -23.22 8.26
CA HIS A 254 -20.58 -22.05 9.14
C HIS A 254 -19.47 -21.86 10.17
N ASP A 255 -18.27 -22.37 9.88
CA ASP A 255 -17.08 -22.17 10.68
C ASP A 255 -16.29 -20.94 10.20
N VAL A 256 -15.44 -20.38 11.08
CA VAL A 256 -14.58 -19.23 10.77
C VAL A 256 -13.13 -19.49 11.15
N MET A 257 -12.21 -19.05 10.28
CA MET A 257 -10.81 -18.89 10.60
C MET A 257 -10.52 -17.43 10.94
N TYR A 258 -10.07 -17.16 12.16
CA TYR A 258 -9.62 -15.82 12.54
C TYR A 258 -8.26 -15.53 11.92
N LYS A 259 -8.16 -14.40 11.22
CA LYS A 259 -6.90 -13.94 10.62
C LYS A 259 -5.97 -13.47 11.73
N TYR A 260 -4.69 -13.82 11.64
CA TYR A 260 -3.68 -13.26 12.52
C TYR A 260 -3.24 -11.88 11.99
N LEU A 261 -3.74 -10.80 12.60
CA LEU A 261 -3.61 -9.42 12.11
C LEU A 261 -2.62 -8.57 12.93
N SER A 262 -1.37 -9.03 13.07
CA SER A 262 -0.33 -8.23 13.74
C SER A 262 0.25 -7.15 12.82
N LYS A 263 0.34 -5.91 13.30
CA LYS A 263 1.10 -4.83 12.63
C LYS A 263 2.62 -4.99 12.78
N ASN A 264 3.05 -5.86 13.70
CA ASN A 264 4.45 -6.09 14.04
C ASN A 264 5.04 -7.28 13.25
N LEU A 265 4.31 -7.80 12.26
CA LEU A 265 4.76 -8.93 11.45
C LEU A 265 5.79 -8.46 10.42
N VAL A 266 6.92 -9.17 10.36
CA VAL A 266 7.99 -8.95 9.38
C VAL A 266 8.24 -10.27 8.65
N PHE A 267 8.25 -10.20 7.33
CA PHE A 267 8.65 -11.28 6.47
C PHE A 267 10.13 -11.11 6.10
N VAL A 268 10.90 -12.18 6.19
CA VAL A 268 12.32 -12.20 5.81
C VAL A 268 12.57 -13.41 4.94
N ALA A 269 13.22 -13.22 3.80
CA ALA A 269 13.67 -14.32 2.98
C ALA A 269 15.19 -14.34 2.89
N THR A 270 15.76 -15.52 3.11
CA THR A 270 17.20 -15.79 2.99
C THR A 270 17.45 -16.77 1.86
N LEU A 271 18.55 -16.58 1.14
CA LEU A 271 19.04 -17.52 0.13
C LEU A 271 20.36 -18.13 0.60
N SER A 272 20.64 -19.35 0.17
CA SER A 272 22.01 -19.88 0.20
C SER A 272 22.96 -18.90 -0.53
N PRO A 273 24.15 -18.59 0.00
CA PRO A 273 25.03 -17.54 -0.53
C PRO A 273 25.34 -17.66 -2.02
N LYS A 274 25.50 -18.89 -2.52
CA LYS A 274 25.74 -19.18 -3.93
C LYS A 274 24.51 -18.85 -4.80
N ALA A 275 23.30 -19.10 -4.31
CA ALA A 275 22.04 -18.91 -5.06
C ALA A 275 21.61 -17.43 -5.20
N ALA A 276 22.41 -16.49 -4.69
CA ALA A 276 22.18 -15.06 -4.90
C ALA A 276 22.68 -14.54 -6.26
N GLY A 277 23.34 -15.39 -7.06
CA GLY A 277 23.84 -15.06 -8.40
C GLY A 277 22.81 -15.24 -9.53
N ASP A 278 23.29 -15.16 -10.78
CA ASP A 278 22.46 -15.31 -11.98
C ASP A 278 21.80 -16.69 -12.06
N ILE A 279 20.56 -16.73 -12.58
CA ILE A 279 19.75 -17.94 -12.67
C ILE A 279 20.52 -19.06 -13.40
N GLY A 280 20.64 -20.22 -12.76
CA GLY A 280 21.34 -21.39 -13.32
C GLY A 280 22.84 -21.46 -13.02
N SER A 281 23.40 -20.52 -12.25
CA SER A 281 24.80 -20.55 -11.82
C SER A 281 25.11 -21.59 -10.73
N VAL A 282 24.09 -22.19 -10.13
CA VAL A 282 24.22 -23.07 -8.95
C VAL A 282 23.47 -24.38 -9.19
N LEU A 283 24.03 -25.46 -8.65
CA LEU A 283 23.37 -26.77 -8.65
C LEU A 283 22.14 -26.78 -7.72
N PRO A 284 21.05 -27.49 -8.07
CA PRO A 284 19.83 -27.51 -7.26
C PRO A 284 19.99 -28.03 -5.83
N GLU A 285 21.07 -28.75 -5.53
CA GLU A 285 21.36 -29.29 -4.18
C GLU A 285 21.99 -28.24 -3.25
N GLU A 286 22.71 -27.28 -3.83
CA GLU A 286 23.39 -26.21 -3.09
C GLU A 286 22.54 -24.94 -2.96
N ALA A 287 21.39 -24.91 -3.63
CA ALA A 287 20.48 -23.77 -3.65
C ALA A 287 19.29 -23.99 -2.72
N SER A 288 19.05 -23.06 -1.80
CA SER A 288 17.86 -23.06 -0.95
C SER A 288 17.37 -21.63 -0.66
N LEU A 289 16.06 -21.50 -0.52
CA LEU A 289 15.38 -20.30 -0.04
C LEU A 289 14.69 -20.62 1.27
N VAL A 290 14.93 -19.83 2.32
CA VAL A 290 14.20 -19.96 3.59
C VAL A 290 13.40 -18.70 3.84
N ALA A 291 12.10 -18.88 4.07
CA ALA A 291 11.16 -17.81 4.37
C ALA A 291 10.78 -17.85 5.86
N TYR A 292 10.91 -16.71 6.52
CA TYR A 292 10.65 -16.52 7.95
C TYR A 292 9.54 -15.49 8.14
N LEU A 293 8.61 -15.79 9.05
CA LEU A 293 7.66 -14.83 9.61
C LEU A 293 8.06 -14.55 11.06
N ILE A 294 8.43 -13.31 11.35
CA ILE A 294 9.01 -12.88 12.62
C ILE A 294 8.12 -11.80 13.24
N ASP A 295 7.89 -11.89 14.54
CA ASP A 295 7.30 -10.79 15.30
C ASP A 295 8.39 -9.78 15.68
N ALA A 296 8.26 -8.53 15.22
CA ALA A 296 9.27 -7.48 15.39
C ALA A 296 9.40 -6.95 16.82
N VAL A 297 8.44 -7.22 17.71
CA VAL A 297 8.52 -6.79 19.10
C VAL A 297 9.36 -7.79 19.90
N THR A 298 9.08 -9.08 19.71
CA THR A 298 9.65 -10.16 20.53
C THR A 298 10.81 -10.91 19.88
N GLY A 299 11.00 -10.79 18.57
CA GLY A 299 11.97 -11.58 17.81
C GLY A 299 11.56 -13.05 17.62
N ARG A 300 10.32 -13.41 17.97
CA ARG A 300 9.84 -14.78 17.83
C ARG A 300 9.61 -15.12 16.36
N ILE A 301 10.19 -16.23 15.92
CA ILE A 301 9.87 -16.84 14.62
C ILE A 301 8.52 -17.55 14.77
N LEU A 302 7.49 -17.01 14.12
CA LEU A 302 6.14 -17.58 14.09
C LEU A 302 6.04 -18.75 13.11
N HIS A 303 6.73 -18.65 11.98
CA HIS A 303 6.75 -19.69 10.96
C HIS A 303 8.06 -19.65 10.17
N ARG A 304 8.50 -20.83 9.72
CA ARG A 304 9.67 -21.03 8.86
C ARG A 304 9.36 -22.08 7.81
N VAL A 305 9.64 -21.79 6.54
CA VAL A 305 9.53 -22.74 5.43
C VAL A 305 10.78 -22.69 4.56
N THR A 306 11.24 -23.85 4.10
CA THR A 306 12.43 -24.01 3.27
C THR A 306 12.04 -24.57 1.90
N HIS A 307 12.50 -23.92 0.84
CA HIS A 307 12.36 -24.36 -0.54
C HIS A 307 13.73 -24.82 -1.05
N HIS A 308 13.86 -26.11 -1.36
CA HIS A 308 15.08 -26.69 -1.91
C HIS A 308 15.16 -26.49 -3.42
N GLY A 309 16.36 -26.22 -3.94
CA GLY A 309 16.56 -25.89 -5.36
C GLY A 309 15.98 -24.53 -5.75
N ALA A 310 15.80 -23.62 -4.81
CA ALA A 310 15.25 -22.29 -5.06
C ALA A 310 16.36 -21.23 -5.20
N GLN A 311 16.19 -20.32 -6.16
CA GLN A 311 17.14 -19.26 -6.50
C GLN A 311 16.43 -17.91 -6.62
N GLY A 312 17.17 -16.81 -6.42
CA GLY A 312 16.70 -15.45 -6.72
C GLY A 312 16.53 -15.17 -8.22
N PRO A 313 15.95 -14.01 -8.59
CA PRO A 313 15.58 -12.89 -7.74
C PRO A 313 14.32 -13.15 -6.90
N VAL A 314 14.35 -12.69 -5.64
CA VAL A 314 13.23 -12.83 -4.70
C VAL A 314 12.51 -11.50 -4.53
N HIS A 315 11.20 -11.52 -4.73
CA HIS A 315 10.32 -10.39 -4.44
C HIS A 315 9.19 -10.87 -3.54
N ALA A 316 8.75 -10.02 -2.61
CA ALA A 316 7.70 -10.38 -1.67
C ALA A 316 6.78 -9.19 -1.41
N VAL A 317 5.57 -9.48 -0.93
CA VAL A 317 4.67 -8.47 -0.38
C VAL A 317 3.86 -9.07 0.76
N LEU A 318 3.77 -8.32 1.85
CA LEU A 318 2.99 -8.67 3.04
C LEU A 318 1.75 -7.78 3.13
N SER A 319 0.57 -8.38 3.25
CA SER A 319 -0.72 -7.67 3.36
C SER A 319 -1.67 -8.47 4.25
N GLU A 320 -2.43 -7.76 5.10
CA GLU A 320 -3.31 -8.38 6.09
C GLU A 320 -2.63 -9.47 6.95
N ASN A 321 -2.95 -10.74 6.67
CA ASN A 321 -2.49 -11.96 7.34
C ASN A 321 -1.77 -12.91 6.36
N TRP A 322 -1.32 -12.41 5.21
CA TRP A 322 -0.73 -13.23 4.18
C TRP A 322 0.48 -12.57 3.53
N VAL A 323 1.42 -13.40 3.13
CA VAL A 323 2.59 -13.01 2.34
C VAL A 323 2.60 -13.80 1.04
N VAL A 324 2.89 -13.11 -0.06
CA VAL A 324 3.20 -13.74 -1.34
C VAL A 324 4.62 -13.39 -1.70
N TYR A 325 5.41 -14.38 -2.11
CA TYR A 325 6.77 -14.17 -2.57
C TYR A 325 7.08 -15.03 -3.79
N HIS A 326 7.91 -14.47 -4.67
CA HIS A 326 8.33 -15.03 -5.93
C HIS A 326 9.78 -15.48 -5.88
N TYR A 327 10.11 -16.61 -6.50
CA TYR A 327 11.47 -17.10 -6.69
C TYR A 327 11.57 -18.01 -7.92
N PHE A 328 12.78 -18.43 -8.28
CA PHE A 328 13.01 -19.39 -9.37
C PHE A 328 13.29 -20.79 -8.82
N ASN A 329 12.58 -21.81 -9.31
CA ASN A 329 12.85 -23.21 -8.98
C ASN A 329 13.78 -23.83 -10.03
N LEU A 330 14.99 -24.20 -9.63
CA LEU A 330 16.02 -24.81 -10.47
C LEU A 330 15.69 -26.24 -10.90
N ARG A 331 14.97 -27.01 -10.08
CA ARG A 331 14.58 -28.39 -10.42
C ARG A 331 13.47 -28.41 -11.47
N ALA A 332 12.51 -27.50 -11.33
CA ALA A 332 11.38 -27.38 -12.25
C ALA A 332 11.68 -26.48 -13.47
N HIS A 333 12.78 -25.73 -13.44
CA HIS A 333 13.13 -24.71 -14.43
C HIS A 333 12.01 -23.69 -14.67
N ARG A 334 11.31 -23.28 -13.60
CA ARG A 334 10.13 -22.41 -13.65
C ARG A 334 10.15 -21.42 -12.51
N PHE A 335 9.52 -20.27 -12.71
CA PHE A 335 9.24 -19.35 -11.62
C PHE A 335 8.09 -19.87 -10.77
N GLU A 336 8.18 -19.63 -9.47
CA GLU A 336 7.15 -19.98 -8.50
C GLU A 336 6.75 -18.75 -7.68
N MET A 337 5.45 -18.68 -7.37
CA MET A 337 4.88 -17.79 -6.39
C MET A 337 4.35 -18.63 -5.24
N ALA A 338 4.98 -18.49 -4.08
CA ALA A 338 4.51 -19.10 -2.85
C ALA A 338 3.66 -18.12 -2.06
N VAL A 339 2.60 -18.64 -1.45
CA VAL A 339 1.74 -17.91 -0.51
C VAL A 339 1.79 -18.57 0.85
N ILE A 340 1.80 -17.75 1.89
CA ILE A 340 1.62 -18.17 3.28
C ILE A 340 0.50 -17.32 3.87
N GLU A 341 -0.52 -17.96 4.42
CA GLU A 341 -1.59 -17.33 5.20
C GLU A 341 -1.48 -17.78 6.65
N ILE A 342 -1.52 -16.83 7.58
CA ILE A 342 -1.43 -17.06 9.02
C ILE A 342 -2.77 -16.76 9.71
N TYR A 343 -3.18 -17.65 10.61
CA TYR A 343 -4.45 -17.64 11.30
C TYR A 343 -4.23 -17.77 12.81
N ASP A 344 -5.09 -17.12 13.60
CA ASP A 344 -5.05 -17.15 15.06
C ASP A 344 -5.88 -18.32 15.58
N GLN A 345 -5.21 -19.31 16.20
CA GLN A 345 -5.87 -20.46 16.82
C GLN A 345 -6.32 -20.20 18.25
N SER A 346 -5.84 -19.15 18.91
CA SER A 346 -6.26 -18.86 20.29
C SER A 346 -7.77 -18.60 20.41
N ARG A 347 -8.41 -18.25 19.29
CA ARG A 347 -9.85 -18.02 19.16
C ARG A 347 -10.61 -19.24 18.62
N ALA A 348 -9.99 -20.42 18.58
CA ALA A 348 -10.55 -21.63 17.98
C ALA A 348 -11.86 -22.14 18.64
N ASP A 349 -12.14 -21.77 19.89
CA ASP A 349 -13.40 -22.16 20.56
C ASP A 349 -14.61 -21.31 20.12
N ASN A 350 -14.37 -20.22 19.39
CA ASN A 350 -15.38 -19.30 18.86
C ASN A 350 -15.51 -19.36 17.33
N LYS A 351 -15.37 -20.54 16.72
CA LYS A 351 -15.43 -20.71 15.25
C LYS A 351 -16.81 -20.53 14.61
N ASP A 352 -17.88 -20.46 15.38
CA ASP A 352 -19.23 -20.37 14.81
C ASP A 352 -19.55 -18.96 14.26
N VAL A 353 -19.99 -18.89 12.99
CA VAL A 353 -20.46 -17.67 12.32
C VAL A 353 -21.61 -17.00 13.09
N MET A 354 -22.54 -17.76 13.68
CA MET A 354 -23.64 -17.18 14.45
C MET A 354 -23.13 -16.52 15.73
N LYS A 355 -22.12 -17.12 16.37
CA LYS A 355 -21.40 -16.43 17.45
C LYS A 355 -20.71 -15.19 16.93
N LEU A 356 -20.08 -15.19 15.74
CA LEU A 356 -19.45 -13.99 15.17
C LEU A 356 -20.44 -12.83 14.96
N ILE A 357 -21.65 -13.11 14.48
CA ILE A 357 -22.66 -12.10 14.12
C ILE A 357 -23.47 -11.65 15.35
N LEU A 358 -23.90 -12.58 16.21
CA LEU A 358 -24.84 -12.34 17.31
C LEU A 358 -24.16 -12.33 18.69
N GLY A 359 -22.94 -12.84 18.80
CA GLY A 359 -22.22 -12.97 20.05
C GLY A 359 -21.67 -11.64 20.57
N LYS A 360 -21.52 -11.54 21.89
CA LYS A 360 -20.81 -10.44 22.54
C LYS A 360 -19.31 -10.61 22.32
N HIS A 361 -18.79 -10.06 21.23
CA HIS A 361 -17.34 -9.99 21.01
C HIS A 361 -16.76 -8.82 21.79
N ASN A 362 -15.72 -9.08 22.58
CA ASN A 362 -14.91 -8.01 23.13
C ASN A 362 -13.97 -7.49 22.03
N LEU A 363 -14.53 -6.74 21.07
CA LEU A 363 -13.80 -6.10 19.97
C LEU A 363 -12.78 -5.05 20.46
N SER A 364 -12.84 -4.71 21.75
CA SER A 364 -11.98 -3.73 22.43
C SER A 364 -10.84 -4.38 23.22
N ALA A 365 -10.71 -5.71 23.21
CA ALA A 365 -9.63 -6.38 23.93
C ALA A 365 -8.26 -6.00 23.30
N PRO A 366 -7.30 -5.49 24.10
CA PRO A 366 -6.00 -5.12 23.58
C PRO A 366 -5.25 -6.37 23.11
N ILE A 367 -4.64 -6.28 21.93
CA ILE A 367 -3.76 -7.33 21.38
C ILE A 367 -2.32 -6.95 21.72
N THR A 368 -1.56 -7.89 22.28
CA THR A 368 -0.15 -7.70 22.60
C THR A 368 0.69 -8.82 22.00
N SER A 369 1.83 -8.48 21.39
CA SER A 369 2.80 -9.44 20.88
C SER A 369 3.37 -10.37 21.98
N TYR A 370 3.28 -9.95 23.25
CA TYR A 370 3.74 -10.77 24.39
C TYR A 370 2.77 -11.88 24.80
N ALA A 371 1.50 -11.86 24.36
CA ALA A 371 0.49 -12.86 24.73
C ALA A 371 0.76 -14.25 24.11
N ARG A 372 1.68 -14.33 23.13
CA ARG A 372 2.09 -15.58 22.45
C ARG A 372 0.90 -16.43 21.96
N PRO A 373 0.00 -15.89 21.12
CA PRO A 373 -1.10 -16.67 20.58
C PRO A 373 -0.58 -17.84 19.73
N GLU A 374 -1.30 -18.96 19.78
CA GLU A 374 -1.04 -20.10 18.90
C GLU A 374 -1.52 -19.76 17.48
N VAL A 375 -0.70 -20.07 16.47
CA VAL A 375 -0.94 -19.68 15.07
C VAL A 375 -1.06 -20.92 14.18
N ALA A 376 -2.05 -20.94 13.30
CA ALA A 376 -2.16 -21.90 12.21
C ALA A 376 -1.58 -21.27 10.94
N VAL A 377 -0.86 -22.06 10.16
CA VAL A 377 -0.30 -21.60 8.90
C VAL A 377 -0.78 -22.50 7.77
N LYS A 378 -1.26 -21.89 6.68
CA LYS A 378 -1.55 -22.57 5.42
C LYS A 378 -0.64 -21.99 4.35
N SER A 379 0.00 -22.85 3.55
CA SER A 379 0.95 -22.42 2.54
C SER A 379 0.87 -23.29 1.30
N GLN A 380 1.09 -22.69 0.13
CA GLN A 380 1.07 -23.37 -1.16
C GLN A 380 1.94 -22.61 -2.17
N SER A 381 2.62 -23.34 -3.05
CA SER A 381 3.38 -22.77 -4.18
C SER A 381 2.62 -22.95 -5.49
N TYR A 382 2.77 -21.97 -6.38
CA TYR A 382 2.15 -21.95 -7.70
C TYR A 382 3.18 -21.62 -8.77
N PHE A 383 3.12 -22.29 -9.92
CA PHE A 383 3.96 -21.90 -11.05
C PHE A 383 3.49 -20.57 -11.65
N PHE A 384 4.46 -19.71 -11.93
CA PHE A 384 4.29 -18.44 -12.63
C PHE A 384 5.23 -18.39 -13.82
N THR A 385 4.87 -17.66 -14.87
CA THR A 385 5.61 -17.74 -16.15
C THR A 385 6.62 -16.61 -16.35
N HIS A 386 6.49 -15.48 -15.64
CA HIS A 386 7.36 -14.32 -15.81
C HIS A 386 8.23 -14.09 -14.58
N SER A 387 9.43 -13.57 -14.78
CA SER A 387 10.16 -12.96 -13.68
C SER A 387 9.48 -11.66 -13.23
N VAL A 388 9.59 -11.36 -11.94
CA VAL A 388 9.02 -10.17 -11.31
C VAL A 388 10.12 -9.14 -11.05
N LYS A 389 9.80 -7.85 -11.22
CA LYS A 389 10.64 -6.68 -10.89
C LYS A 389 10.15 -5.95 -9.63
N ALA A 390 8.82 -5.89 -9.43
CA ALA A 390 8.19 -5.21 -8.32
C ALA A 390 6.86 -5.88 -7.95
N MET A 391 6.48 -5.84 -6.68
CA MET A 391 5.20 -6.34 -6.18
C MET A 391 4.55 -5.30 -5.28
N ALA A 392 3.23 -5.15 -5.40
CA ALA A 392 2.42 -4.32 -4.50
C ALA A 392 1.02 -4.91 -4.38
N VAL A 393 0.23 -4.42 -3.42
CA VAL A 393 -1.15 -4.85 -3.21
C VAL A 393 -2.07 -3.65 -3.28
N THR A 394 -3.25 -3.84 -3.87
CA THR A 394 -4.28 -2.78 -3.92
C THR A 394 -4.79 -2.41 -2.53
N GLN A 395 -4.91 -1.10 -2.28
CA GLN A 395 -5.41 -0.55 -1.03
C GLN A 395 -6.68 0.26 -1.25
N THR A 396 -7.68 0.04 -0.39
CA THR A 396 -8.96 0.76 -0.36
C THR A 396 -9.21 1.34 1.02
N ALA A 397 -10.12 2.30 1.12
CA ALA A 397 -10.27 3.16 2.30
C ALA A 397 -10.66 2.38 3.57
N LYS A 398 -11.50 1.35 3.41
CA LYS A 398 -12.03 0.50 4.47
C LYS A 398 -11.49 -0.93 4.41
N GLY A 399 -10.86 -1.34 3.31
CA GLY A 399 -10.36 -2.71 3.14
C GLY A 399 -11.47 -3.75 2.99
N ILE A 400 -12.60 -3.36 2.36
CA ILE A 400 -13.74 -4.22 2.04
C ILE A 400 -13.57 -4.84 0.65
N THR A 401 -13.16 -4.04 -0.33
CA THR A 401 -12.93 -4.48 -1.72
C THR A 401 -11.91 -5.62 -1.76
N SER A 402 -12.11 -6.55 -2.71
CA SER A 402 -11.17 -7.66 -2.92
C SER A 402 -9.77 -7.15 -3.26
N LYS A 403 -8.74 -7.82 -2.73
CA LYS A 403 -7.35 -7.43 -2.98
C LYS A 403 -6.83 -8.05 -4.26
N GLN A 404 -6.15 -7.24 -5.06
CA GLN A 404 -5.34 -7.68 -6.19
C GLN A 404 -3.86 -7.49 -5.88
N LEU A 405 -3.07 -8.48 -6.29
CA LEU A 405 -1.63 -8.44 -6.34
C LEU A 405 -1.19 -7.75 -7.65
N LEU A 406 -0.53 -6.61 -7.52
CA LEU A 406 0.06 -5.88 -8.63
C LEU A 406 1.48 -6.40 -8.86
N ILE A 407 1.71 -7.01 -10.01
CA ILE A 407 2.97 -7.68 -10.36
C ILE A 407 3.61 -6.92 -11.51
N GLY A 408 4.72 -6.25 -11.23
CA GLY A 408 5.58 -5.67 -12.25
C GLY A 408 6.39 -6.77 -12.90
N THR A 409 6.10 -7.09 -14.16
CA THR A 409 6.80 -8.15 -14.90
C THR A 409 8.13 -7.65 -15.46
N ILE A 410 9.01 -8.57 -15.87
CA ILE A 410 10.26 -8.21 -16.56
C ILE A 410 10.04 -7.42 -17.86
N GLY A 411 8.88 -7.58 -18.50
CA GLY A 411 8.46 -6.80 -19.67
C GLY A 411 7.96 -5.39 -19.37
N ASP A 412 8.21 -4.86 -18.16
CA ASP A 412 7.87 -3.48 -17.78
C ASP A 412 6.37 -3.15 -17.89
N GLN A 413 5.54 -4.19 -17.75
CA GLN A 413 4.09 -4.09 -17.64
C GLN A 413 3.62 -4.55 -16.26
N VAL A 414 2.50 -3.98 -15.81
CA VAL A 414 1.90 -4.31 -14.51
C VAL A 414 0.67 -5.18 -14.70
N LEU A 415 0.72 -6.38 -14.15
CA LEU A 415 -0.39 -7.33 -14.12
C LEU A 415 -1.12 -7.22 -12.77
N ALA A 416 -2.44 -7.09 -12.79
CA ALA A 416 -3.29 -7.17 -11.60
C ALA A 416 -3.89 -8.58 -11.47
N LEU A 417 -3.35 -9.38 -10.56
CA LEU A 417 -3.83 -10.73 -10.27
C LEU A 417 -4.73 -10.73 -9.04
N ASP A 418 -5.93 -11.29 -9.12
CA ASP A 418 -6.82 -11.46 -7.96
C ASP A 418 -6.18 -12.39 -6.91
N LYS A 419 -6.18 -11.98 -5.63
CA LYS A 419 -5.63 -12.77 -4.51
C LYS A 419 -6.27 -14.15 -4.40
N ARG A 420 -7.49 -14.38 -4.91
CA ARG A 420 -8.15 -15.70 -4.95
C ARG A 420 -7.38 -16.75 -5.74
N TYR A 421 -6.58 -16.35 -6.73
CA TYR A 421 -5.68 -17.29 -7.42
C TYR A 421 -4.52 -17.75 -6.52
N LEU A 422 -4.23 -17.04 -5.44
CA LEU A 422 -3.17 -17.36 -4.48
C LEU A 422 -3.77 -17.72 -3.12
N ASP A 423 -4.85 -18.50 -3.08
CA ASP A 423 -5.42 -19.05 -1.84
C ASP A 423 -4.78 -20.41 -1.54
N PRO A 424 -4.09 -20.64 -0.39
CA PRO A 424 -3.41 -21.90 -0.10
C PRO A 424 -4.35 -23.10 0.11
N ARG A 425 -5.67 -22.92 -0.02
CA ARG A 425 -6.68 -23.98 0.06
C ARG A 425 -7.10 -24.52 -1.30
N ARG A 426 -6.50 -24.05 -2.41
CA ARG A 426 -6.88 -24.50 -3.75
C ARG A 426 -6.46 -25.96 -3.95
N SER A 427 -7.45 -26.79 -4.25
CA SER A 427 -7.28 -28.21 -4.59
C SER A 427 -7.67 -28.46 -6.06
N VAL A 428 -7.22 -29.57 -6.64
CA VAL A 428 -7.53 -29.93 -8.04
C VAL A 428 -9.03 -30.15 -8.23
N ASN A 429 -9.66 -30.85 -7.28
CA ASN A 429 -11.09 -31.13 -7.27
C ASN A 429 -11.72 -30.54 -6.01
N PRO A 430 -12.03 -29.23 -5.98
CA PRO A 430 -12.63 -28.62 -4.80
C PRO A 430 -14.03 -29.17 -4.55
N THR A 431 -14.37 -29.30 -3.27
CA THR A 431 -15.70 -29.73 -2.84
C THR A 431 -16.77 -28.72 -3.24
N GLN A 432 -18.05 -29.11 -3.19
CA GLN A 432 -19.15 -28.18 -3.49
C GLN A 432 -19.15 -26.96 -2.55
N GLN A 433 -18.87 -27.19 -1.26
CA GLN A 433 -18.76 -26.13 -0.26
C GLN A 433 -17.60 -25.18 -0.56
N GLU A 434 -16.42 -25.71 -0.93
CA GLU A 434 -15.27 -24.89 -1.31
C GLU A 434 -15.56 -24.04 -2.56
N LYS A 435 -16.33 -24.57 -3.51
CA LYS A 435 -16.77 -23.82 -4.70
C LYS A 435 -17.73 -22.68 -4.33
N GLU A 436 -18.61 -22.90 -3.37
CA GLU A 436 -19.53 -21.87 -2.85
C GLU A 436 -18.79 -20.75 -2.11
N GLU A 437 -17.66 -21.07 -1.45
CA GLU A 437 -16.73 -20.06 -0.91
C GLU A 437 -15.96 -19.28 -2.00
N GLY A 438 -16.02 -19.72 -3.26
CA GLY A 438 -15.27 -19.14 -4.37
C GLY A 438 -13.83 -19.63 -4.48
N ILE A 439 -13.49 -20.82 -3.96
CA ILE A 439 -12.20 -21.47 -4.21
C ILE A 439 -12.09 -21.82 -5.70
N ILE A 440 -11.06 -21.27 -6.33
CA ILE A 440 -10.74 -21.55 -7.73
C ILE A 440 -9.98 -22.87 -7.79
N PRO A 441 -10.39 -23.86 -8.63
CA PRO A 441 -9.68 -25.12 -8.77
C PRO A 441 -8.19 -24.91 -9.09
N LEU A 442 -7.32 -25.74 -8.50
CA LEU A 442 -5.89 -25.72 -8.77
C LEU A 442 -5.64 -26.04 -10.25
N THR A 443 -4.78 -25.23 -10.85
CA THR A 443 -4.35 -25.31 -12.26
C THR A 443 -2.84 -25.38 -12.30
N ASP A 444 -2.28 -25.91 -13.40
CA ASP A 444 -0.84 -26.13 -13.53
C ASP A 444 -0.01 -24.85 -13.40
N SER A 445 -0.57 -23.69 -13.78
CA SER A 445 0.10 -22.40 -13.65
C SER A 445 -0.90 -21.29 -13.39
N LEU A 446 -0.45 -20.21 -12.76
CA LEU A 446 -1.27 -19.01 -12.60
C LEU A 446 -1.64 -18.42 -13.97
N PRO A 447 -2.92 -18.07 -14.19
CA PRO A 447 -3.36 -17.58 -15.49
C PRO A 447 -2.84 -16.17 -15.74
N ILE A 448 -2.43 -15.93 -16.98
CA ILE A 448 -2.15 -14.57 -17.48
C ILE A 448 -3.29 -14.18 -18.38
N ILE A 449 -4.10 -13.26 -17.87
CA ILE A 449 -5.25 -12.74 -18.57
C ILE A 449 -4.80 -11.40 -19.20
N PRO A 450 -4.73 -11.27 -20.53
CA PRO A 450 -4.25 -10.04 -21.17
C PRO A 450 -5.03 -8.79 -20.73
N GLN A 451 -6.32 -8.93 -20.42
CA GLN A 451 -7.18 -7.86 -19.92
C GLN A 451 -6.83 -7.40 -18.50
N SER A 452 -6.06 -8.20 -17.75
CA SER A 452 -5.60 -7.89 -16.39
C SER A 452 -4.33 -7.04 -16.36
N PHE A 453 -3.71 -6.74 -17.51
CA PHE A 453 -2.61 -5.78 -17.57
C PHE A 453 -3.11 -4.36 -17.36
N VAL A 454 -2.77 -3.78 -16.21
CA VAL A 454 -3.12 -2.43 -15.77
C VAL A 454 -2.56 -1.37 -16.72
N THR A 455 -1.36 -1.63 -17.24
CA THR A 455 -0.66 -0.74 -18.17
C THR A 455 -1.20 -0.85 -19.60
N HIS A 456 -2.01 -1.86 -19.93
CA HIS A 456 -2.52 -2.13 -21.28
C HIS A 456 -1.45 -1.90 -22.38
N SER A 457 -1.58 -0.84 -23.18
CA SER A 457 -0.66 -0.47 -24.28
C SER A 457 0.54 0.39 -23.86
N HIS A 458 0.61 0.87 -22.62
CA HIS A 458 1.62 1.79 -22.13
C HIS A 458 2.63 1.08 -21.22
N GLN A 459 3.70 0.55 -21.82
CA GLN A 459 4.83 0.00 -21.06
C GLN A 459 5.51 1.09 -20.22
N VAL A 460 5.90 0.75 -18.98
CA VAL A 460 6.56 1.68 -18.06
C VAL A 460 8.04 1.32 -18.00
N GLU A 461 8.82 1.91 -18.89
CA GLU A 461 10.23 1.52 -19.10
C GLU A 461 11.04 1.51 -17.80
N ALA A 462 11.82 0.45 -17.63
CA ALA A 462 12.62 0.19 -16.44
C ALA A 462 11.81 0.35 -15.14
N LEU A 463 10.71 -0.40 -15.02
CA LEU A 463 9.81 -0.39 -13.89
C LEU A 463 10.57 -0.67 -12.59
N ARG A 464 10.50 0.27 -11.64
CA ARG A 464 11.19 0.20 -10.34
C ARG A 464 10.25 -0.02 -9.17
N GLY A 465 9.03 0.50 -9.24
CA GLY A 465 8.10 0.43 -8.13
C GLY A 465 6.66 0.70 -8.50
N ILE A 466 5.77 0.21 -7.63
CA ILE A 466 4.32 0.32 -7.74
C ILE A 466 3.80 0.83 -6.40
N VAL A 467 2.96 1.84 -6.43
CA VAL A 467 2.32 2.43 -5.25
C VAL A 467 0.81 2.39 -5.46
N SER A 468 0.08 1.89 -4.47
CA SER A 468 -1.38 1.89 -4.44
C SER A 468 -1.85 2.74 -3.26
N ILE A 469 -2.82 3.62 -3.51
CA ILE A 469 -3.42 4.50 -2.50
C ILE A 469 -4.94 4.45 -2.65
N PRO A 470 -5.70 4.39 -1.54
CA PRO A 470 -7.16 4.40 -1.61
C PRO A 470 -7.74 5.69 -2.19
N ALA A 471 -8.81 5.57 -2.98
CA ALA A 471 -9.71 6.69 -3.27
C ALA A 471 -10.66 6.93 -2.08
N LYS A 472 -11.58 7.90 -2.18
CA LYS A 472 -12.64 8.06 -1.16
C LYS A 472 -13.77 7.04 -1.37
N LEU A 473 -14.00 6.65 -2.62
CA LEU A 473 -14.82 5.48 -2.95
C LEU A 473 -14.07 4.21 -2.56
N GLU A 474 -14.78 3.28 -1.93
CA GLU A 474 -14.22 2.03 -1.45
C GLU A 474 -13.93 1.06 -2.60
N SER A 475 -14.72 1.13 -3.68
CA SER A 475 -14.53 0.27 -4.85
C SER A 475 -13.24 0.57 -5.62
N THR A 476 -12.66 1.76 -5.43
CA THR A 476 -11.62 2.31 -6.30
C THR A 476 -10.29 2.51 -5.55
N THR A 477 -9.20 2.11 -6.19
CA THR A 477 -7.84 2.37 -5.77
C THR A 477 -7.09 3.14 -6.85
N LEU A 478 -6.15 3.99 -6.45
CA LEU A 478 -5.31 4.77 -7.33
C LEU A 478 -3.94 4.09 -7.39
N VAL A 479 -3.48 3.77 -8.60
CA VAL A 479 -2.21 3.07 -8.82
C VAL A 479 -1.26 3.98 -9.55
N PHE A 480 -0.06 4.14 -8.98
CA PHE A 480 1.04 4.90 -9.54
C PHE A 480 2.25 3.98 -9.70
N THR A 481 2.76 3.88 -10.91
CA THR A 481 3.90 3.03 -11.26
C THR A 481 5.00 3.91 -11.82
N TYR A 482 6.23 3.68 -11.38
CA TYR A 482 7.36 4.55 -11.76
C TYR A 482 8.61 3.73 -12.12
N GLY A 483 9.32 4.24 -13.12
CA GLY A 483 10.58 3.70 -13.63
C GLY A 483 11.45 4.81 -14.20
N VAL A 484 11.76 4.72 -15.48
CA VAL A 484 12.13 5.88 -16.31
C VAL A 484 10.87 6.68 -16.63
N ASP A 485 9.79 5.98 -16.97
CA ASP A 485 8.48 6.58 -17.22
C ASP A 485 7.61 6.60 -15.95
N LEU A 486 6.62 7.49 -15.94
CA LEU A 486 5.62 7.61 -14.89
C LEU A 486 4.26 7.26 -15.47
N PHE A 487 3.54 6.35 -14.82
CA PHE A 487 2.19 5.96 -15.23
C PHE A 487 1.25 5.96 -14.03
N TYR A 488 0.03 6.44 -14.26
CA TYR A 488 -1.00 6.60 -13.24
C TYR A 488 -2.33 6.12 -13.80
N THR A 489 -3.05 5.33 -13.01
CA THR A 489 -4.41 4.88 -13.36
C THR A 489 -5.25 4.60 -12.13
N GLN A 490 -6.54 4.39 -12.35
CA GLN A 490 -7.51 4.00 -11.34
C GLN A 490 -7.88 2.54 -11.59
N LEU A 491 -7.96 1.75 -10.52
CA LEU A 491 -8.40 0.36 -10.58
C LEU A 491 -9.61 0.15 -9.69
N ALA A 492 -10.53 -0.70 -10.12
CA ALA A 492 -11.67 -1.14 -9.33
C ALA A 492 -11.68 -2.69 -9.24
N PRO A 493 -10.97 -3.28 -8.26
CA PRO A 493 -10.78 -4.73 -8.18
C PRO A 493 -12.08 -5.54 -8.17
N SER A 494 -13.11 -5.05 -7.47
CA SER A 494 -14.45 -5.65 -7.39
C SER A 494 -15.49 -4.94 -8.26
N ARG A 495 -15.05 -4.22 -9.31
CA ARG A 495 -15.87 -3.28 -10.10
C ARG A 495 -16.39 -2.10 -9.25
N THR A 496 -16.95 -1.09 -9.90
CA THR A 496 -17.48 0.12 -9.25
C THR A 496 -18.86 -0.14 -8.67
N TYR A 497 -18.92 -0.68 -7.45
CA TYR A 497 -20.19 -1.00 -6.77
C TYR A 497 -20.76 0.15 -5.92
N ASP A 498 -19.99 1.20 -5.69
CA ASP A 498 -20.37 2.40 -4.91
C ASP A 498 -20.50 3.65 -5.79
N SER A 499 -20.56 3.46 -7.11
CA SER A 499 -20.81 4.49 -8.09
C SER A 499 -21.73 3.96 -9.18
N LEU A 500 -22.53 4.83 -9.79
CA LEU A 500 -23.29 4.48 -10.98
C LEU A 500 -22.32 4.29 -12.15
N THR A 501 -22.58 3.26 -12.96
CA THR A 501 -21.78 3.01 -14.17
C THR A 501 -21.98 4.13 -15.18
N ASP A 502 -20.94 4.45 -15.95
CA ASP A 502 -21.03 5.42 -17.06
C ASP A 502 -22.07 5.02 -18.12
N GLU A 503 -22.42 3.73 -18.20
CA GLU A 503 -23.44 3.17 -19.09
C GLU A 503 -24.88 3.32 -18.57
N PHE A 504 -25.09 3.90 -17.38
CA PHE A 504 -26.42 4.04 -16.81
C PHE A 504 -27.29 5.00 -17.64
N SER A 505 -28.40 4.50 -18.20
CA SER A 505 -29.29 5.29 -19.05
C SER A 505 -30.23 6.18 -18.22
N TYR A 506 -29.74 7.36 -17.84
CA TYR A 506 -30.54 8.39 -17.16
C TYR A 506 -31.78 8.80 -17.98
N ALA A 507 -31.66 8.81 -19.31
CA ALA A 507 -32.78 9.14 -20.20
C ALA A 507 -33.90 8.09 -20.09
N LEU A 508 -33.56 6.80 -20.10
CA LEU A 508 -34.55 5.73 -19.94
C LEU A 508 -35.25 5.82 -18.59
N LEU A 509 -34.50 6.06 -17.51
CA LEU A 509 -35.07 6.26 -16.17
C LEU A 509 -36.09 7.40 -16.18
N LEU A 510 -35.74 8.57 -16.71
CA LEU A 510 -36.66 9.72 -16.75
C LEU A 510 -37.89 9.45 -17.62
N ILE A 511 -37.73 8.77 -18.77
CA ILE A 511 -38.85 8.40 -19.64
C ILE A 511 -39.79 7.45 -18.91
N THR A 512 -39.27 6.42 -18.23
CA THR A 512 -40.12 5.48 -17.48
C THR A 512 -40.89 6.15 -16.35
N ILE A 513 -40.27 7.10 -15.63
CA ILE A 513 -40.94 7.90 -14.60
C ILE A 513 -42.09 8.71 -15.23
N ALA A 514 -41.85 9.39 -16.35
CA ALA A 514 -42.88 10.18 -17.02
C ALA A 514 -44.05 9.32 -17.51
N VAL A 515 -43.77 8.15 -18.09
CA VAL A 515 -44.80 7.19 -18.55
C VAL A 515 -45.63 6.68 -17.37
N LEU A 516 -44.99 6.33 -16.25
CA LEU A 516 -45.69 5.88 -15.05
C LEU A 516 -46.59 6.98 -14.46
N VAL A 517 -46.11 8.21 -14.38
CA VAL A 517 -46.91 9.35 -13.91
C VAL A 517 -48.14 9.58 -14.81
N ALA A 518 -47.96 9.54 -16.13
CA ALA A 518 -49.07 9.66 -17.08
C ALA A 518 -50.08 8.50 -16.91
N ALA A 519 -49.60 7.27 -16.77
CA ALA A 519 -50.45 6.10 -16.54
C ALA A 519 -51.25 6.21 -15.24
N ILE A 520 -50.64 6.71 -14.16
CA ILE A 520 -51.33 6.97 -12.88
C ILE A 520 -52.43 8.01 -13.06
N ILE A 521 -52.17 9.12 -13.76
CA ILE A 521 -53.19 10.16 -13.99
C ILE A 521 -54.36 9.61 -14.80
N VAL A 522 -54.08 8.88 -15.88
CA VAL A 522 -55.11 8.29 -16.74
C VAL A 522 -55.95 7.27 -15.96
N THR A 523 -55.30 6.38 -15.21
CA THR A 523 -56.01 5.37 -14.41
C THR A 523 -56.81 5.98 -13.25
N TRP A 524 -56.31 7.04 -12.62
CA TRP A 524 -57.05 7.79 -11.60
C TRP A 524 -58.33 8.42 -12.18
N ILE A 525 -58.25 9.09 -13.33
CA ILE A 525 -59.42 9.66 -14.02
C ILE A 525 -60.42 8.56 -14.39
N TRP A 526 -59.94 7.42 -14.89
CA TRP A 526 -60.82 6.28 -15.21
C TRP A 526 -61.47 5.68 -13.98
N SER A 527 -60.74 5.61 -12.86
CA SER A 527 -61.26 5.12 -11.59
C SER A 527 -62.35 6.04 -11.04
N GLU A 528 -62.15 7.36 -11.00
CA GLU A 528 -63.17 8.30 -10.54
C GLU A 528 -64.42 8.24 -11.40
N LYS A 529 -64.26 8.17 -12.74
CA LYS A 529 -65.40 8.01 -13.66
C LYS A 529 -66.17 6.73 -13.40
N LYS A 530 -65.46 5.62 -13.15
CA LYS A 530 -66.08 4.33 -12.87
C LYS A 530 -66.80 4.34 -11.52
N GLU A 531 -66.16 4.84 -10.46
CA GLU A 531 -66.76 4.94 -9.13
C GLU A 531 -67.99 5.85 -9.12
N LEU A 532 -67.94 6.97 -9.85
CA LEU A 532 -69.11 7.82 -10.06
C LEU A 532 -70.22 7.04 -10.79
N GLY A 533 -69.90 6.32 -11.87
CA GLY A 533 -70.87 5.48 -12.58
C GLY A 533 -71.51 4.40 -11.70
N ASP A 534 -70.72 3.76 -10.83
CA ASP A 534 -71.20 2.74 -9.90
C ASP A 534 -72.07 3.34 -8.77
N LYS A 535 -71.78 4.56 -8.31
CA LYS A 535 -72.59 5.29 -7.30
C LYS A 535 -73.90 5.86 -7.84
N TRP A 536 -73.99 6.09 -9.15
CA TRP A 536 -75.18 6.65 -9.82
C TRP A 536 -76.11 5.57 -10.37
N ARG A 537 -75.75 4.29 -10.20
CA ARG A 537 -76.66 3.14 -10.29
C ARG A 537 -77.29 2.87 -8.93
#